data_AF-A0A7S4HXS8-F1
#
_entry.id   AF-A0A7S4HXS8-F1
#
_cell.length_a   1.000
_cell.length_b   1.000
_cell.length_c   1.000
_cell.angle_alpha   90.00
_cell.angle_beta   90.00
_cell.angle_gamma   90.00
#
_symmetry.space_group_name_H-M   'P 1'
#
loop_
_entity.id
_entity.type
_entity.pdbx_description
1 polymer ?
#
loop_
_entity_poly.entity_id
_entity_poly.type
_entity_poly.pdbx_seq_one_letter_code
_entity_poly.pdbx_strand_id
1 'polypeptide(L)'
;KEGETFTGTARVYDNEPSMMRGLENKEIKPGDVVIIRYQGPKGGPGLPEMLTPTSAIMGAGLGDVVALLTDGRFSGGSHGFCIGHITPEAQVGGPIALVKNGDPIRIDARSDQRTIDLLISDEEW
;
A
#
# COMPACT_ATOMS: atom_id res chain seq x y z
N LYS A 1 -6.44 5.79 19.40
CA LYS A 1 -5.34 4.89 18.97
C LYS A 1 -5.86 4.18 17.74
N GLU A 2 -5.21 4.37 16.61
CA GLU A 2 -5.40 3.51 15.44
C GLU A 2 -5.22 2.05 15.89
N GLY A 3 -6.03 1.14 15.36
CA GLY A 3 -5.98 -0.27 15.74
C GLY A 3 -4.63 -0.90 15.40
N GLU A 4 -4.25 -1.98 16.08
CA GLU A 4 -3.02 -2.73 15.76
C GLU A 4 -3.20 -3.67 14.56
N THR A 5 -4.40 -3.75 14.01
CA THR A 5 -4.76 -4.59 12.86
C THR A 5 -5.59 -3.81 11.86
N PHE A 6 -5.39 -4.08 10.57
CA PHE A 6 -6.22 -3.56 9.48
C PHE A 6 -6.53 -4.69 8.50
N THR A 7 -7.77 -4.78 8.04
CA THR A 7 -8.15 -5.70 6.95
C THR A 7 -8.93 -4.91 5.93
N GLY A 8 -8.52 -5.02 4.67
CA GLY A 8 -9.07 -4.22 3.60
C GLY A 8 -8.89 -4.84 2.23
N THR A 9 -9.39 -4.13 1.23
CA THR A 9 -9.41 -4.57 -0.17
C THR A 9 -8.32 -3.87 -0.96
N ALA A 10 -7.50 -4.63 -1.68
CA ALA A 10 -6.39 -4.10 -2.46
C ALA A 10 -6.88 -3.14 -3.56
N ARG A 11 -6.27 -1.95 -3.60
CA ARG A 11 -6.35 -0.98 -4.69
C ARG A 11 -4.95 -0.72 -5.22
N VAL A 12 -4.61 -1.33 -6.35
CA VAL A 12 -3.24 -1.44 -6.85
C VAL A 12 -2.96 -0.42 -7.96
N TYR A 13 -1.84 0.28 -7.82
CA TYR A 13 -1.31 1.25 -8.77
C TYR A 13 0.18 0.98 -9.04
N ASP A 14 0.60 1.12 -10.29
CA ASP A 14 1.98 0.86 -10.71
C ASP A 14 2.91 2.08 -10.57
N ASN A 15 2.36 3.25 -10.21
CA ASN A 15 3.10 4.49 -9.99
C ASN A 15 2.25 5.53 -9.26
N GLU A 16 2.93 6.49 -8.64
CA GLU A 16 2.32 7.61 -7.91
C GLU A 16 1.31 8.40 -8.76
N PRO A 17 1.59 8.83 -10.01
CA PRO A 17 0.60 9.55 -10.83
C PRO A 17 -0.70 8.78 -11.08
N SER A 18 -0.64 7.45 -11.15
CA SER A 18 -1.83 6.62 -11.35
C SER A 18 -2.66 6.53 -10.08
N MET A 19 -2.01 6.44 -8.91
CA MET A 19 -2.70 6.52 -7.62
C MET A 19 -3.41 7.86 -7.45
N MET A 20 -2.72 8.97 -7.78
CA MET A 20 -3.30 10.32 -7.69
C MET A 20 -4.56 10.47 -8.55
N ARG A 21 -4.54 9.98 -9.80
CA ARG A 21 -5.74 9.94 -10.64
C ARG A 21 -6.86 9.08 -10.05
N GLY A 22 -6.52 7.93 -9.47
CA GLY A 22 -7.49 7.08 -8.79
C GLY A 22 -8.15 7.77 -7.60
N LEU A 23 -7.38 8.54 -6.84
CA LEU A 23 -7.92 9.37 -5.76
C LEU A 23 -8.85 10.47 -6.27
N GLU A 24 -8.45 11.22 -7.31
CA GLU A 24 -9.26 12.26 -7.95
C GLU A 24 -10.58 11.72 -8.50
N ASN A 25 -10.54 10.52 -9.10
CA ASN A 25 -11.71 9.80 -9.60
C ASN A 25 -12.56 9.16 -8.50
N LYS A 26 -12.17 9.30 -7.23
CA LYS A 26 -12.81 8.68 -6.06
C LYS A 26 -12.84 7.15 -6.14
N GLU A 27 -11.84 6.52 -6.75
CA GLU A 27 -11.71 5.06 -6.82
C GLU A 27 -11.27 4.48 -5.46
N ILE A 28 -10.50 5.24 -4.69
CA ILE A 28 -10.04 4.88 -3.34
C ILE A 28 -11.17 5.12 -2.34
N LYS A 29 -11.52 4.09 -1.57
CA LYS A 29 -12.63 4.09 -0.61
C LYS A 29 -12.17 3.76 0.81
N PRO A 30 -12.94 4.14 1.86
CA PRO A 30 -12.74 3.63 3.21
C PRO A 30 -12.69 2.09 3.21
N GLY A 31 -11.70 1.52 3.88
CA GLY A 31 -11.42 0.09 3.91
C GLY A 31 -10.47 -0.40 2.82
N ASP A 32 -10.01 0.44 1.90
CA ASP A 32 -9.02 0.03 0.90
C ASP A 32 -7.62 -0.14 1.51
N VAL A 33 -6.84 -1.03 0.91
CA VAL A 33 -5.38 -1.10 1.06
C VAL A 33 -4.77 -0.63 -0.24
N VAL A 34 -4.33 0.62 -0.27
CA VAL A 34 -3.76 1.25 -1.46
C VAL A 34 -2.32 0.80 -1.62
N ILE A 35 -2.00 0.18 -2.75
CA ILE A 35 -0.66 -0.32 -3.07
C ILE A 35 -0.10 0.50 -4.21
N ILE A 36 1.09 1.07 -4.02
CA ILE A 36 1.88 1.70 -5.08
C ILE A 36 3.15 0.87 -5.28
N ARG A 37 3.22 0.14 -6.39
CA ARG A 37 4.34 -0.78 -6.68
C ARG A 37 5.26 -0.25 -7.78
N TYR A 38 6.36 -0.97 -8.03
CA TYR A 38 7.44 -0.56 -8.94
C TYR A 38 8.12 0.76 -8.52
N GLN A 39 8.10 1.08 -7.23
CA GLN A 39 8.81 2.23 -6.65
C GLN A 39 10.08 1.79 -5.89
N GLY A 40 10.42 0.49 -5.97
CA GLY A 40 11.63 -0.08 -5.38
C GLY A 40 12.93 0.39 -6.03
N PRO A 41 14.08 -0.12 -5.55
CA PRO A 41 15.40 0.30 -6.03
C PRO A 41 15.63 0.11 -7.53
N LYS A 42 14.99 -0.90 -8.16
CA LYS A 42 15.09 -1.14 -9.61
C LYS A 42 13.89 -0.61 -10.37
N GLY A 43 12.68 -0.72 -9.83
CA GLY A 43 11.46 -0.28 -10.50
C GLY A 43 11.35 1.24 -10.63
N GLY A 44 11.62 1.95 -9.53
CA GLY A 44 11.56 3.41 -9.44
C GLY A 44 12.77 4.13 -10.04
N PRO A 45 13.81 3.40 -10.45
CA PRO A 45 15.19 3.41 -9.92
C PRO A 45 15.51 4.26 -8.67
N GLY A 46 16.40 3.74 -7.81
CA GLY A 46 17.02 4.51 -6.73
C GLY A 46 16.16 4.68 -5.48
N LEU A 47 15.04 3.96 -5.38
CA LEU A 47 14.12 3.97 -4.24
C LEU A 47 13.63 5.39 -3.91
N PRO A 48 12.90 6.04 -4.84
CA PRO A 48 12.41 7.40 -4.64
C PRO A 48 11.53 7.53 -3.40
N GLU A 49 11.54 8.72 -2.81
CA GLU A 49 10.72 9.06 -1.65
C GLU A 49 9.46 9.81 -2.09
N MET A 50 8.29 9.29 -1.72
CA MET A 50 6.99 9.83 -2.12
C MET A 50 6.32 10.53 -0.93
N LEU A 51 6.19 11.86 -1.00
CA LEU A 51 5.46 12.68 0.00
C LEU A 51 3.99 12.91 -0.39
N THR A 52 3.69 12.96 -1.68
CA THR A 52 2.36 13.29 -2.19
C THR A 52 1.29 12.26 -1.78
N PRO A 53 1.55 10.93 -1.85
CA PRO A 53 0.55 9.91 -1.51
C PRO A 53 -0.06 10.07 -0.11
N THR A 54 0.80 10.24 0.91
CA THR A 54 0.36 10.34 2.30
C THR A 54 -0.45 11.61 2.52
N SER A 55 0.08 12.76 2.07
CA SER A 55 -0.61 14.05 2.20
C SER A 55 -1.93 14.12 1.43
N ALA A 56 -2.02 13.50 0.25
CA ALA A 56 -3.23 13.47 -0.56
C ALA A 56 -4.35 12.63 0.08
N ILE A 57 -4.02 11.44 0.61
CA ILE A 57 -4.97 10.59 1.34
C ILE A 57 -5.49 11.30 2.60
N MET A 58 -4.60 11.98 3.34
CA MET A 58 -5.00 12.80 4.48
C MET A 58 -5.94 13.95 4.06
N GLY A 59 -5.59 14.68 3.00
CA GLY A 59 -6.41 15.78 2.47
C GLY A 59 -7.79 15.35 1.97
N ALA A 60 -7.90 14.09 1.52
CA ALA A 60 -9.18 13.48 1.15
C ALA A 60 -10.02 13.00 2.35
N GLY A 61 -9.54 13.14 3.58
CA GLY A 61 -10.22 12.67 4.80
C GLY A 61 -10.20 11.15 4.96
N LEU A 62 -9.25 10.46 4.32
CA LEU A 62 -9.17 9.01 4.28
C LEU A 62 -8.09 8.44 5.22
N GLY A 63 -7.25 9.28 5.82
CA GLY A 63 -6.08 8.88 6.63
C GLY A 63 -6.28 7.76 7.66
N ASP A 64 -7.44 7.76 8.35
CA ASP A 64 -7.70 6.79 9.43
C ASP A 64 -8.39 5.50 8.94
N VAL A 65 -8.79 5.45 7.66
CA VAL A 65 -9.66 4.40 7.12
C VAL A 65 -9.08 3.66 5.91
N VAL A 66 -7.86 3.99 5.48
CA VAL A 66 -7.11 3.29 4.43
C VAL A 66 -5.70 3.00 4.90
N ALA A 67 -5.13 1.91 4.38
CA ALA A 67 -3.71 1.64 4.51
C ALA A 67 -2.97 1.98 3.20
N LEU A 68 -1.71 2.40 3.31
CA LEU A 68 -0.80 2.68 2.19
C LEU A 68 0.39 1.73 2.24
N LEU A 69 0.61 0.99 1.16
CA LEU A 69 1.70 0.02 0.99
C LEU A 69 2.54 0.37 -0.24
N THR A 70 3.87 0.21 -0.14
CA THR A 70 4.76 0.37 -1.30
C THR A 70 6.06 -0.45 -1.16
N ASP A 71 6.63 -0.85 -2.30
CA ASP A 71 8.03 -1.31 -2.40
C ASP A 71 9.04 -0.14 -2.43
N GLY A 72 8.56 1.10 -2.49
CA GLY A 72 9.32 2.34 -2.38
C GLY A 72 9.41 2.90 -0.96
N ARG A 73 9.43 4.24 -0.85
CA ARG A 73 9.44 4.98 0.41
C ARG A 73 8.30 6.00 0.48
N PHE A 74 7.68 6.11 1.65
CA PHE A 74 6.80 7.24 1.97
C PHE A 74 7.55 8.29 2.79
N SER A 75 7.19 9.55 2.59
CA SER A 75 7.63 10.69 3.39
C SER A 75 6.48 11.27 4.22
N GLY A 76 6.81 11.93 5.33
CA GLY A 76 5.86 12.63 6.19
C GLY A 76 5.49 11.87 7.48
N GLY A 77 4.79 12.57 8.39
CA GLY A 77 4.30 11.99 9.64
C GLY A 77 3.21 10.96 9.35
N SER A 78 3.46 9.70 9.70
CA SER A 78 2.50 8.61 9.48
C SER A 78 1.29 8.77 10.39
N HIS A 79 0.12 8.92 9.77
CA HIS A 79 -1.18 8.65 10.38
C HIS A 79 -1.73 7.44 9.64
N GLY A 80 -2.21 6.44 10.38
CA GLY A 80 -2.60 5.15 9.84
C GLY A 80 -1.44 4.24 9.44
N PHE A 81 -1.78 3.14 8.77
CA PHE A 81 -0.83 2.17 8.27
C PHE A 81 -0.17 2.69 7.00
N CYS A 82 1.02 3.28 7.11
CA CYS A 82 1.88 3.65 5.98
C CYS A 82 3.15 2.78 6.00
N ILE A 83 3.21 1.80 5.09
CA ILE A 83 4.27 0.78 5.07
C ILE A 83 5.04 0.88 3.76
N GLY A 84 6.34 1.21 3.86
CA GLY A 84 7.27 1.19 2.74
C GLY A 84 8.21 -0.02 2.78
N HIS A 85 9.16 -0.05 1.86
CA HIS A 85 10.23 -1.06 1.76
C HIS A 85 9.75 -2.51 1.63
N ILE A 86 8.55 -2.73 1.09
CA ILE A 86 8.08 -4.10 0.83
C ILE A 86 9.07 -4.79 -0.11
N THR A 87 9.58 -5.92 0.34
CA THR A 87 10.67 -6.66 -0.31
C THR A 87 10.32 -8.14 -0.38
N PRO A 88 10.60 -8.83 -1.50
CA PRO A 88 11.21 -8.32 -2.73
C PRO A 88 10.31 -7.30 -3.47
N GLU A 89 10.94 -6.33 -4.16
CA GLU A 89 10.21 -5.30 -4.92
C GLU A 89 9.45 -5.90 -6.11
N ALA A 90 8.46 -5.17 -6.65
CA ALA A 90 7.66 -5.67 -7.77
C ALA A 90 8.50 -5.90 -9.03
N GLN A 91 9.53 -5.07 -9.25
CA GLN A 91 10.38 -5.14 -10.45
C GLN A 91 11.16 -6.47 -10.57
N VAL A 92 11.38 -7.17 -9.45
CA VAL A 92 12.06 -8.48 -9.41
C VAL A 92 11.10 -9.65 -9.20
N GLY A 93 9.79 -9.40 -9.31
CA GLY A 93 8.75 -10.44 -9.14
C GLY A 93 8.46 -10.80 -7.70
N GLY A 94 8.67 -9.89 -6.74
CA GLY A 94 8.23 -10.12 -5.36
C GLY A 94 6.70 -10.21 -5.22
N PRO A 95 6.18 -10.72 -4.09
CA PRO A 95 4.75 -10.94 -3.88
C PRO A 95 3.86 -9.71 -4.16
N ILE A 96 4.36 -8.50 -3.89
CA ILE A 96 3.64 -7.25 -4.18
C ILE A 96 3.32 -7.05 -5.68
N ALA A 97 4.07 -7.69 -6.59
CA ALA A 97 3.76 -7.71 -8.03
C ALA A 97 2.57 -8.61 -8.40
N LEU A 98 2.21 -9.56 -7.54
CA LEU A 98 1.15 -10.53 -7.81
C LEU A 98 -0.24 -10.02 -7.38
N VAL A 99 -0.26 -9.04 -6.46
CA VAL A 99 -1.50 -8.45 -5.93
C VAL A 99 -2.33 -7.84 -7.07
N LYS A 100 -3.63 -8.13 -7.04
CA LYS A 100 -4.65 -7.61 -7.96
C LYS A 100 -5.65 -6.74 -7.22
N ASN A 101 -6.33 -5.86 -7.96
CA ASN A 101 -7.44 -5.10 -7.43
C ASN A 101 -8.53 -6.03 -6.92
N GLY A 102 -9.00 -5.81 -5.69
CA GLY A 102 -10.01 -6.64 -5.05
C GLY A 102 -9.46 -7.67 -4.06
N ASP A 103 -8.16 -7.95 -4.07
CA ASP A 103 -7.61 -8.97 -3.18
C ASP A 103 -7.69 -8.55 -1.71
N PRO A 104 -8.06 -9.46 -0.80
CA PRO A 104 -8.10 -9.19 0.63
C PRO A 104 -6.68 -9.14 1.21
N ILE A 105 -6.36 -8.06 1.93
CA ILE A 105 -5.09 -7.90 2.64
C ILE A 105 -5.34 -7.72 4.13
N ARG A 106 -4.55 -8.41 4.95
CA ARG A 106 -4.50 -8.20 6.40
C ARG A 106 -3.14 -7.69 6.82
N ILE A 107 -3.15 -6.61 7.59
CA ILE A 107 -1.99 -6.04 8.25
C ILE A 107 -2.15 -6.29 9.74
N ASP A 108 -1.13 -6.84 10.38
CA ASP A 108 -1.10 -7.09 11.80
C ASP A 108 0.21 -6.57 12.40
N ALA A 109 0.14 -5.43 13.10
CA ALA A 109 1.29 -4.77 13.71
C ALA A 109 1.53 -5.19 15.17
N ARG A 110 0.73 -6.12 15.71
CA ARG A 110 0.95 -6.66 17.06
C ARG A 110 2.34 -7.29 17.13
N SER A 111 3.01 -7.13 18.25
CA SER A 111 4.43 -7.46 18.39
C SER A 111 4.78 -8.93 18.12
N ASP A 112 3.82 -9.83 18.32
CA ASP A 112 3.92 -11.27 18.13
C ASP A 112 3.60 -11.73 16.69
N GLN A 113 2.96 -10.88 15.88
CA GLN A 113 2.58 -11.20 14.49
C GLN A 113 3.46 -10.44 13.49
N ARG A 114 3.36 -9.10 13.42
CA ARG A 114 4.08 -8.24 12.47
C ARG A 114 4.01 -8.73 11.02
N THR A 115 2.81 -9.08 10.55
CA THR A 115 2.59 -9.64 9.22
C THR A 115 1.82 -8.70 8.29
N ILE A 116 2.02 -8.91 7.00
CA ILE A 116 1.18 -8.40 5.92
C ILE A 116 0.83 -9.62 5.08
N ASP A 117 -0.42 -10.06 5.16
CA ASP A 117 -0.89 -11.27 4.51
C ASP A 117 -1.78 -10.92 3.32
N LEU A 118 -1.47 -11.48 2.16
CA LEU A 118 -2.40 -11.52 1.03
C LEU A 118 -3.27 -12.77 1.20
N LEU A 119 -4.56 -12.59 1.49
CA LEU A 119 -5.48 -13.66 1.92
C LEU A 119 -6.14 -14.37 0.73
N ILE A 120 -5.33 -14.88 -0.19
CA ILE A 120 -5.79 -15.67 -1.34
C ILE A 120 -5.45 -17.15 -1.14
N SER A 121 -6.00 -18.02 -1.98
CA SER A 121 -5.72 -19.46 -1.90
C SER A 121 -4.33 -19.82 -2.44
N ASP A 122 -3.77 -20.96 -2.01
CA ASP A 122 -2.48 -21.47 -2.49
C ASP A 122 -2.47 -21.73 -4.02
N GLU A 123 -3.63 -22.00 -4.63
CA GLU A 123 -3.77 -22.20 -6.07
C GLU A 123 -3.74 -20.87 -6.84
N GLU A 124 -4.15 -19.78 -6.21
CA GLU A 124 -4.11 -18.44 -6.79
C GLU A 124 -2.73 -17.76 -6.64
N TRP A 125 -1.86 -18.31 -5.78
CA TRP A 125 -0.50 -17.83 -5.51
C TRP A 125 0.48 -18.15 -6.65
#